data_AF-A0A537SG91-F1
#
_entry.id   AF-A0A537SG91-F1
#
_cell.length_a   1.000
_cell.length_b   1.000
_cell.length_c   1.000
_cell.angle_alpha   90.00
_cell.angle_beta   90.00
_cell.angle_gamma   90.00
#
_symmetry.space_group_name_H-M   'P 1'
#
loop_
_entity.id
_entity.type
_entity.pdbx_description
1 polymer ?
#
loop_
_entity_poly.entity_id
_entity_poly.type
_entity_poly.pdbx_seq_one_letter_code
_entity_poly.pdbx_strand_id
1 'polypeptide(L)'
;MTPIDDQAGFAPDDDAPIPYMTRTREYYAAIGYTTPYRWAHYVDAPFQPLKKPLAQSRVTIITTAAPFDPAKGDQGPGAKYNGRAKFYSVYDGDASKNHDLR
;
A
#
# COMPACT_ATOMS: atom_id res chain seq x y z
N MET A 1 -8.01 -28.04 7.47
CA MET A 1 -8.26 -26.72 6.87
C MET A 1 -6.90 -26.15 6.54
N THR A 2 -6.61 -25.92 5.26
CA THR A 2 -5.30 -25.37 4.84
C THR A 2 -5.19 -23.94 5.40
N PRO A 3 -4.09 -23.58 6.08
CA PRO A 3 -3.83 -22.21 6.49
C PRO A 3 -4.01 -21.23 5.32
N ILE A 4 -4.54 -20.03 5.59
CA ILE A 4 -4.75 -18.99 4.57
C ILE A 4 -3.44 -18.66 3.84
N ASP A 5 -2.32 -18.70 4.56
CA ASP A 5 -0.99 -18.39 4.04
C ASP A 5 -0.57 -19.36 2.93
N ASP A 6 -0.90 -20.66 3.07
CA ASP A 6 -0.63 -21.68 2.06
C ASP A 6 -1.50 -21.52 0.80
N GLN A 7 -2.72 -20.98 0.95
CA GLN A 7 -3.57 -20.66 -0.21
C GLN A 7 -3.13 -19.39 -0.94
N ALA A 8 -2.52 -18.44 -0.22
CA ALA A 8 -2.06 -17.17 -0.76
C ALA A 8 -0.63 -17.21 -1.33
N GLY A 9 0.13 -18.29 -1.08
CA GLY A 9 1.52 -18.42 -1.53
C GLY A 9 2.48 -17.50 -0.78
N PHE A 10 2.22 -17.27 0.51
CA PHE A 10 3.10 -16.43 1.32
C PHE A 10 4.41 -17.14 1.63
N ALA A 11 5.49 -16.37 1.70
CA ALA A 11 6.78 -16.88 2.15
C ALA A 11 6.78 -17.16 3.67
N PRO A 12 7.58 -18.13 4.15
CA PRO A 12 7.73 -18.43 5.57
C PRO A 12 8.09 -17.19 6.43
N ASP A 13 7.67 -17.18 7.69
CA ASP A 13 7.88 -16.05 8.62
C ASP A 13 9.38 -15.76 8.89
N ASP A 14 10.28 -16.73 8.68
CA ASP A 14 11.74 -16.61 8.86
C ASP A 14 12.49 -16.00 7.66
N ASP A 15 11.80 -15.80 6.54
CA ASP A 15 12.32 -15.11 5.34
C ASP A 15 12.05 -13.59 5.37
N ALA A 16 11.56 -13.05 6.49
CA ALA A 16 11.22 -11.63 6.63
C ALA A 16 12.42 -10.75 7.02
N PRO A 17 12.74 -9.67 6.26
CA PRO A 17 13.82 -8.76 6.61
C PRO A 17 13.44 -7.71 7.67
N ILE A 18 14.36 -7.54 8.65
CA ILE A 18 14.50 -6.47 9.67
C ILE A 18 13.47 -6.46 10.84
N PRO A 19 13.92 -6.27 12.12
CA PRO A 19 13.07 -6.27 13.33
C PRO A 19 11.95 -5.21 13.44
N TYR A 20 11.77 -4.34 12.44
CA TYR A 20 10.73 -3.29 12.51
C TYR A 20 9.31 -3.90 12.47
N MET A 21 9.15 -5.06 11.80
CA MET A 21 7.89 -5.79 11.75
C MET A 21 7.46 -6.26 13.15
N THR A 22 8.40 -6.82 13.92
CA THR A 22 8.18 -7.21 15.31
C THR A 22 7.74 -6.01 16.16
N ARG A 23 8.50 -4.91 16.09
CA ARG A 23 8.16 -3.66 16.80
C ARG A 23 6.77 -3.15 16.45
N THR A 24 6.37 -3.24 15.18
CA THR A 24 5.07 -2.78 14.71
C THR A 24 3.94 -3.65 15.26
N ARG A 25 4.11 -4.98 15.24
CA ARG A 25 3.14 -5.92 15.84
C ARG A 25 2.98 -5.68 17.33
N GLU A 26 4.08 -5.55 18.07
CA GLU A 26 4.08 -5.25 19.51
C GLU A 26 3.35 -3.93 19.81
N TYR A 27 3.64 -2.89 19.02
CA TYR A 27 2.97 -1.58 19.16
C TYR A 27 1.45 -1.68 18.99
N TYR A 28 0.98 -2.31 17.90
CA TYR A 28 -0.46 -2.43 17.64
C TYR A 28 -1.16 -3.34 18.65
N ALA A 29 -0.51 -4.41 19.10
CA ALA A 29 -1.02 -5.27 20.17
C ALA A 29 -1.19 -4.48 21.49
N ALA A 30 -0.22 -3.64 21.84
CA ALA A 30 -0.27 -2.82 23.05
C ALA A 30 -1.42 -1.79 23.07
N ILE A 31 -1.92 -1.37 21.90
CA ILE A 31 -3.05 -0.44 21.77
C ILE A 31 -4.39 -1.16 21.46
N GLY A 32 -4.45 -2.48 21.65
CA GLY A 32 -5.70 -3.25 21.66
C GLY A 32 -6.09 -3.93 20.34
N TYR A 33 -5.22 -3.93 19.33
CA TYR A 33 -5.47 -4.73 18.13
C TYR A 33 -5.20 -6.21 18.43
N THR A 34 -6.23 -7.04 18.27
CA THR A 34 -6.17 -8.48 18.60
C THR A 34 -5.65 -9.35 17.46
N THR A 35 -5.73 -8.85 16.22
CA THR A 35 -5.22 -9.53 15.04
C THR A 35 -3.85 -8.93 14.69
N PRO A 36 -2.75 -9.70 14.79
CA PRO A 36 -1.44 -9.22 14.38
C PRO A 36 -1.44 -8.81 12.91
N TYR A 37 -0.86 -7.65 12.61
CA TYR A 37 -0.69 -7.23 11.23
C TYR A 37 0.21 -8.22 10.47
N ARG A 38 -0.27 -8.65 9.30
CA ARG A 38 0.46 -9.49 8.35
C ARG A 38 0.78 -8.64 7.13
N TRP A 39 2.06 -8.57 6.79
CA TRP A 39 2.49 -7.97 5.53
C TRP A 39 2.24 -8.97 4.41
N ALA A 40 1.81 -8.47 3.25
CA ALA A 40 1.83 -9.26 2.05
C ALA A 40 3.29 -9.61 1.72
N HIS A 41 3.65 -10.87 1.88
CA HIS A 41 4.99 -11.38 1.63
C HIS A 41 4.87 -12.62 0.76
N TYR A 42 5.15 -12.49 -0.52
CA TYR A 42 5.04 -13.57 -1.49
C TYR A 42 6.43 -14.07 -1.87
N VAL A 43 6.59 -15.39 -2.02
CA VAL A 43 7.83 -16.03 -2.49
C VAL A 43 8.24 -15.58 -3.89
N ASP A 44 7.26 -15.17 -4.71
CA ASP A 44 7.45 -14.64 -6.05
C ASP A 44 6.35 -13.62 -6.36
N ALA A 45 6.61 -12.72 -7.30
CA ALA A 45 5.59 -11.80 -7.80
C ALA A 45 4.82 -12.48 -8.93
N PRO A 46 3.48 -12.61 -8.84
CA PRO A 46 2.69 -13.22 -9.91
C PRO A 46 2.52 -12.23 -11.07
N PHE A 47 3.62 -11.89 -11.75
CA PHE A 47 3.56 -11.09 -12.96
C PHE A 47 2.82 -11.88 -14.03
N GLN A 48 1.64 -11.39 -14.39
CA GLN A 48 0.86 -11.99 -15.46
C GLN A 48 1.47 -11.61 -16.82
N PRO A 49 1.79 -12.59 -17.69
CA PRO A 49 2.21 -12.28 -19.06
C PRO A 49 1.16 -11.45 -19.79
N LEU A 50 1.61 -10.51 -20.63
CA LEU A 50 0.71 -9.68 -21.42
C LEU A 50 -0.08 -10.54 -22.41
N LYS A 51 -1.41 -10.41 -22.39
CA LYS A 51 -2.31 -11.12 -23.32
C LYS A 51 -2.30 -10.53 -24.75
N LYS A 52 -1.60 -9.42 -24.96
CA LYS A 52 -1.55 -8.67 -26.21
C LYS A 52 -0.18 -8.00 -26.39
N PRO A 53 0.24 -7.71 -27.63
CA PRO A 53 1.51 -7.01 -27.87
C PRO A 53 1.60 -5.70 -27.09
N LEU A 54 2.82 -5.34 -26.66
CA LEU A 54 3.06 -4.11 -25.90
C LEU A 54 2.54 -2.86 -26.63
N ALA A 55 2.72 -2.79 -27.94
CA ALA A 55 2.25 -1.70 -28.78
C ALA A 55 0.71 -1.51 -28.80
N GLN A 56 -0.05 -2.52 -28.35
CA GLN A 56 -1.53 -2.48 -28.24
C GLN A 56 -2.00 -2.42 -26.76
N SER A 57 -1.05 -2.34 -25.83
CA SER A 57 -1.34 -2.25 -24.40
C SER A 57 -1.49 -0.78 -23.97
N ARG A 58 -2.26 -0.57 -22.90
CA ARG A 58 -2.39 0.73 -22.24
C ARG A 58 -1.85 0.58 -20.82
N VAL A 59 -1.12 1.59 -20.36
CA VAL A 59 -0.59 1.66 -19.01
C VAL A 59 -1.49 2.57 -18.18
N THR A 60 -1.75 2.15 -16.94
CA THR A 60 -2.47 2.94 -15.94
C THR A 60 -1.57 3.04 -14.70
N ILE A 61 -1.59 4.21 -14.05
CA ILE A 61 -0.88 4.44 -12.79
C ILE A 61 -1.89 4.28 -11.66
N ILE A 62 -1.54 3.48 -10.65
CA ILE A 62 -2.27 3.39 -9.40
C ILE A 62 -1.39 4.05 -8.34
N THR A 63 -1.96 4.98 -7.58
CA THR A 63 -1.23 5.72 -6.54
C THR A 63 -1.98 5.70 -5.22
N THR A 64 -1.23 5.73 -4.13
CA THR A 64 -1.76 5.95 -2.78
C THR A 64 -1.57 7.40 -2.31
N ALA A 65 -1.09 8.29 -3.17
CA ALA A 65 -0.95 9.70 -2.86
C ALA A 65 -2.32 10.40 -2.82
N ALA A 66 -2.48 11.39 -1.96
CA ALA A 66 -3.71 12.15 -1.81
C ALA A 66 -3.67 13.42 -2.68
N PRO A 67 -4.79 13.82 -3.32
CA PRO A 67 -4.87 15.15 -3.93
C PRO A 67 -4.66 16.23 -2.87
N PHE A 68 -3.78 17.19 -3.18
CA PHE A 68 -3.55 18.33 -2.30
C PHE A 68 -4.83 19.15 -2.15
N ASP A 69 -5.15 19.49 -0.92
CA ASP A 69 -6.28 20.36 -0.59
C ASP A 69 -5.82 21.45 0.39
N PRO A 70 -5.70 22.72 -0.06
CA PRO A 70 -5.20 23.80 0.80
C PRO A 70 -6.09 24.06 2.03
N ALA A 71 -7.36 23.64 2.03
CA ALA A 71 -8.24 23.77 3.19
C ALA A 71 -7.92 22.76 4.31
N LYS A 72 -7.05 21.77 4.04
CA LYS A 72 -6.69 20.72 5.00
C LYS A 72 -5.40 20.99 5.75
N GLY A 73 -4.85 22.20 5.65
CA GLY A 73 -3.63 22.61 6.35
C GLY A 73 -2.36 22.14 5.65
N ASP A 74 -1.23 22.28 6.34
CA ASP A 74 0.08 21.92 5.80
C ASP A 74 0.20 20.42 5.48
N GLN A 75 0.66 20.11 4.27
CA GLN A 75 0.84 18.77 3.70
C GLN A 75 2.25 18.61 3.11
N GLY A 76 3.15 19.57 3.36
CA GLY A 76 4.52 19.54 2.86
C GLY A 76 5.45 18.60 3.63
N PRO A 77 6.69 18.41 3.15
CA PRO A 77 7.70 17.65 3.86
C PRO A 77 7.89 18.18 5.30
N GLY A 78 7.80 17.28 6.29
CA GLY A 78 7.92 17.62 7.71
C GLY A 78 6.64 18.11 8.39
N ALA A 79 5.51 18.20 7.66
CA ALA A 79 4.22 18.50 8.25
C ALA A 79 3.85 17.48 9.35
N LYS A 80 3.16 17.95 10.40
CA LYS A 80 2.63 17.07 11.45
C LYS A 80 1.60 16.09 10.87
N TYR A 81 1.50 14.90 11.47
CA TYR A 81 0.49 13.92 11.07
C TYR A 81 -0.92 14.53 11.06
N ASN A 82 -1.59 14.41 9.91
CA ASN A 82 -2.92 14.98 9.70
C ASN A 82 -3.80 14.00 8.91
N GLY A 83 -4.69 13.29 9.62
CA GLY A 83 -5.60 12.34 8.99
C GLY A 83 -6.56 13.01 7.99
N ARG A 84 -6.92 14.27 8.21
CA ARG A 84 -7.92 14.97 7.36
C ARG A 84 -7.43 15.13 5.92
N ALA A 85 -6.13 15.31 5.71
CA ALA A 85 -5.47 15.44 4.41
C ALA A 85 -5.58 14.19 3.52
N LYS A 86 -5.91 13.03 4.09
CA LYS A 86 -6.08 11.78 3.33
C LYS A 86 -7.35 11.83 2.47
N PHE A 87 -7.42 10.92 1.51
CA PHE A 87 -8.63 10.60 0.76
C PHE A 87 -9.30 9.35 1.34
N TYR A 88 -10.62 9.35 1.34
CA TYR A 88 -11.45 8.26 1.87
C TYR A 88 -12.35 7.62 0.81
N SER A 89 -12.32 8.18 -0.40
CA SER A 89 -12.98 7.67 -1.59
C SER A 89 -11.95 7.51 -2.68
N VAL A 90 -12.08 6.45 -3.47
CA VAL A 90 -11.25 6.25 -4.67
C VAL A 90 -11.45 7.42 -5.62
N TYR A 91 -10.37 7.87 -6.24
CA TYR A 91 -10.39 8.90 -7.26
C TYR A 91 -9.63 8.40 -8.50
N ASP A 92 -9.99 8.95 -9.65
CA ASP A 92 -9.29 8.77 -10.91
C ASP A 92 -9.01 10.14 -11.55
N GLY A 93 -8.09 10.15 -12.50
CA GLY A 93 -7.66 11.36 -13.17
C GLY A 93 -6.94 11.07 -14.48
N ASP A 94 -6.97 12.06 -15.37
CA ASP A 94 -6.27 11.99 -16.64
C ASP A 94 -4.75 11.99 -16.41
N ALA A 95 -4.10 10.86 -16.68
CA ALA A 95 -2.67 10.69 -16.47
C ALA A 95 -1.79 11.60 -17.35
N SER A 96 -2.35 12.25 -18.38
CA SER A 96 -1.63 13.24 -19.19
C SER A 96 -1.51 14.62 -18.52
N LYS A 97 -2.20 14.83 -17.40
CA LYS A 97 -2.18 16.09 -16.64
C LYS A 97 -1.26 15.99 -15.44
N ASN A 98 -0.71 17.12 -15.03
CA ASN A 98 -0.04 17.23 -13.73
C ASN A 98 -1.10 17.28 -12.62
N HIS A 99 -0.98 16.37 -11.66
CA HIS A 99 -1.81 16.33 -10.46
C HIS A 99 -0.97 16.78 -9.26
N ASP A 100 -1.47 17.72 -8.46
CA ASP A 100 -0.82 18.09 -7.18
C ASP A 100 -1.20 17.05 -6.13
N LEU A 101 -0.27 16.17 -5.82
CA LEU A 101 -0.44 15.01 -4.94
C LEU A 101 0.55 15.07 -3.76
N ARG A 102 0.16 14.49 -2.61
CA ARG A 102 0.95 14.43 -1.36
C ARG A 102 0.93 13.05 -0.72
#